data_AF-A0A961VB86-F1
#
_entry.id   AF-A0A961VB86-F1
#
_cell.length_a   1.000
_cell.length_b   1.000
_cell.length_c   1.000
_cell.angle_alpha   90.00
_cell.angle_beta   90.00
_cell.angle_gamma   90.00
#
_symmetry.space_group_name_H-M   'P 1'
#
loop_
_entity.id
_entity.type
_entity.pdbx_description
1 polymer ?
#
loop_
_entity_poly.entity_id
_entity_poly.type
_entity_poly.pdbx_seq_one_letter_code
_entity_poly.pdbx_strand_id
1 'polypeptide(L)'
;MPLSLQAQLVLSLAALGVMFFGMTRPENTVFRFITFVFCTVLALRYAFWRTTETLPAFSEPMNFIPGLLLYIAEMYCLLMLAISFFMLADPLKRVAPKVRSLEELPTVDVFIPTYNEDPELLAATLAAAKSMIYPRDKLSIWLLDDGGTEAKRTHKDPVQALAATRRHEQLKALCKAMGVNYHARKKNDHAKAGNLNDGLRISTSDLVVVFDADHAPVREFLKETVSFFKEDAKLFLVQTPHYFLNPDPLEKNLRTFRSMPSENEMFYSVLQRGLDKWNASFFCGSAAVLRRKALEAVGGFSGQSITEDCETALSLH
;
A
#
# COMPACT_ATOMS: atom_id res chain seq x y z
N MET A 1 -5.97 33.92 -24.18
CA MET A 1 -5.52 35.12 -24.90
C MET A 1 -3.99 35.12 -24.92
N PRO A 2 -3.37 35.21 -26.11
CA PRO A 2 -1.92 35.36 -26.22
C PRO A 2 -1.49 36.61 -25.44
N LEU A 3 -0.40 36.51 -24.69
CA LEU A 3 0.18 37.65 -23.97
C LEU A 3 1.54 37.98 -24.60
N SER A 4 1.95 39.24 -24.48
CA SER A 4 3.34 39.59 -24.76
C SER A 4 4.28 38.83 -23.81
N LEU A 5 5.51 38.60 -24.27
CA LEU A 5 6.54 37.94 -23.47
C LEU A 5 6.76 38.65 -22.12
N GLN A 6 6.74 39.99 -22.12
CA GLN A 6 6.89 40.80 -20.91
C GLN A 6 5.72 40.57 -19.92
N ALA A 7 4.49 40.56 -20.41
CA ALA A 7 3.33 40.31 -19.56
C ALA A 7 3.33 38.88 -19.00
N GLN A 8 3.74 37.89 -19.80
CA GLN A 8 3.92 36.51 -19.33
C GLN A 8 5.01 36.41 -18.26
N LEU A 9 6.14 37.09 -18.43
CA LEU A 9 7.23 37.09 -17.45
C LEU A 9 6.78 37.67 -16.10
N VAL A 10 6.09 38.80 -16.11
CA VAL A 10 5.56 39.43 -14.90
C VAL A 10 4.56 38.52 -14.19
N LEU A 11 3.63 37.91 -14.94
CA LEU A 11 2.67 36.96 -14.41
C LEU A 11 3.36 35.75 -13.76
N SER A 12 4.33 35.15 -14.45
CA SER A 12 5.09 34.00 -13.94
C SER A 12 5.84 34.34 -12.66
N LEU A 13 6.57 35.46 -12.61
CA LEU A 13 7.31 35.88 -11.42
C LEU A 13 6.40 36.18 -10.23
N ALA A 14 5.27 36.86 -10.48
CA ALA A 14 4.28 37.14 -9.44
C ALA A 14 3.66 35.83 -8.88
N ALA A 15 3.26 34.91 -9.76
CA ALA A 15 2.71 33.62 -9.37
C ALA A 15 3.73 32.78 -8.59
N LEU A 16 5.00 32.75 -9.03
CA LEU A 16 6.08 32.06 -8.33
C LEU A 16 6.33 32.67 -6.94
N GLY A 17 6.28 34.00 -6.80
CA GLY A 17 6.40 34.67 -5.50
C GLY A 17 5.27 34.28 -4.54
N VAL A 18 4.02 34.23 -5.02
CA VAL A 18 2.87 33.80 -4.22
C VAL A 18 2.98 32.31 -3.85
N MET A 19 3.40 31.46 -4.79
CA MET A 19 3.62 30.03 -4.53
C MET A 19 4.72 29.82 -3.49
N PHE A 20 5.85 30.54 -3.58
CA PHE A 20 6.93 30.46 -2.60
C PHE A 20 6.44 30.84 -1.19
N PHE A 21 5.61 31.89 -1.10
CA PHE A 21 4.97 32.23 0.17
C PHE A 21 4.02 31.14 0.68
N GLY A 22 3.20 30.55 -0.21
CA GLY A 22 2.34 29.40 0.08
C GLY A 22 3.12 28.20 0.62
N MET A 23 4.26 27.89 0.01
CA MET A 23 5.14 26.78 0.38
C MET A 23 5.82 26.95 1.75
N THR A 24 5.80 28.13 2.35
CA THR A 24 6.36 28.32 3.71
C THR A 24 5.53 27.66 4.81
N ARG A 25 4.26 27.32 4.54
CA ARG A 25 3.34 26.67 5.50
C ARG A 25 2.56 25.52 4.83
N PRO A 26 3.23 24.44 4.39
CA PRO A 26 2.61 23.37 3.60
C PRO A 26 1.55 22.56 4.37
N GLU A 27 1.65 22.52 5.70
CA GLU A 27 0.68 21.88 6.59
C GLU A 27 -0.64 22.65 6.69
N ASN A 28 -0.65 23.94 6.35
CA ASN A 28 -1.86 24.75 6.40
C ASN A 28 -2.64 24.61 5.08
N THR A 29 -3.86 24.09 5.18
CA THR A 29 -4.74 23.83 4.04
C THR A 29 -4.93 25.07 3.14
N VAL A 30 -5.09 26.27 3.71
CA VAL A 30 -5.28 27.51 2.93
C VAL A 30 -4.03 27.84 2.10
N PHE A 31 -2.84 27.74 2.69
CA PHE A 31 -1.57 28.01 2.01
C PHE A 31 -1.28 26.98 0.91
N ARG A 32 -1.64 25.72 1.16
CA ARG A 32 -1.59 24.65 0.16
C ARG A 32 -2.52 24.94 -1.03
N PHE A 33 -3.77 25.32 -0.77
CA PHE A 33 -4.72 25.70 -1.84
C PHE A 33 -4.25 26.92 -2.65
N ILE A 34 -3.71 27.94 -1.99
CA ILE A 34 -3.11 29.09 -2.70
C ILE A 34 -2.01 28.60 -3.65
N THR A 35 -1.12 27.73 -3.18
CA THR A 35 -0.03 27.18 -3.99
C THR A 35 -0.57 26.41 -5.21
N PHE A 36 -1.57 25.54 -5.01
CA PHE A 36 -2.19 24.77 -6.08
C PHE A 36 -2.91 25.64 -7.09
N VAL A 37 -3.69 26.63 -6.67
CA VAL A 37 -4.41 27.55 -7.58
C VAL A 37 -3.44 28.28 -8.49
N PHE A 38 -2.37 28.88 -7.93
CA PHE A 38 -1.40 29.61 -8.75
C PHE A 38 -0.59 28.68 -9.66
N CYS A 39 -0.28 27.46 -9.20
CA CYS A 39 0.34 26.45 -10.05
C CYS A 39 -0.59 26.04 -11.21
N THR A 40 -1.88 25.82 -10.95
CA THR A 40 -2.88 25.51 -11.99
C THR A 40 -3.03 26.65 -12.98
N VAL A 41 -3.01 27.92 -12.54
CA VAL A 41 -3.04 29.07 -13.46
C VAL A 41 -1.85 29.05 -14.41
N LEU A 42 -0.63 28.81 -13.91
CA LEU A 42 0.56 28.71 -14.75
C LEU A 42 0.51 27.49 -15.68
N ALA A 43 0.05 26.34 -15.18
CA ALA A 43 -0.07 25.11 -15.95
C ALA A 43 -1.08 25.22 -17.11
N LEU A 44 -2.26 25.80 -16.86
CA LEU A 44 -3.27 26.05 -17.89
C LEU A 44 -2.82 27.09 -18.91
N ARG A 45 -2.09 28.11 -18.46
CA ARG A 45 -1.46 29.11 -19.33
C ARG A 45 -0.42 28.46 -20.24
N TYR A 46 0.43 27.60 -19.67
CA TYR A 46 1.42 26.81 -20.40
C TYR A 46 0.74 25.91 -21.43
N ALA A 47 -0.29 25.16 -21.03
CA ALA A 47 -1.05 24.30 -21.93
C ALA A 47 -1.63 25.09 -23.10
N PHE A 48 -2.28 26.23 -22.84
CA PHE A 48 -2.80 27.11 -23.89
C PHE A 48 -1.71 27.53 -24.88
N TRP A 49 -0.59 28.07 -24.39
CA TRP A 49 0.54 28.46 -25.23
C TRP A 49 1.09 27.28 -26.04
N ARG A 50 1.28 26.12 -25.39
CA ARG A 50 1.79 24.92 -26.04
C ARG A 50 0.86 24.49 -27.18
N THR A 51 -0.45 24.48 -26.95
CA THR A 51 -1.46 24.11 -27.95
C THR A 51 -1.58 25.12 -29.09
N THR A 52 -1.51 26.43 -28.83
CA THR A 52 -1.86 27.45 -29.84
C THR A 52 -0.66 28.03 -30.59
N GLU A 53 0.54 28.06 -29.99
CA GLU A 53 1.67 28.83 -30.51
C GLU A 53 2.90 27.99 -30.86
N THR A 54 2.97 26.73 -30.42
CA THR A 54 4.21 25.93 -30.49
C THR A 54 4.10 24.60 -31.21
N LEU A 55 2.89 24.19 -31.59
CA LEU A 55 2.72 23.00 -32.42
C LEU A 55 3.19 23.30 -33.85
N PRO A 56 4.06 22.46 -34.43
CA PRO A 56 4.48 22.62 -35.81
C PRO A 56 3.28 22.54 -36.78
N ALA A 57 3.46 23.06 -37.99
CA ALA A 57 2.42 22.98 -39.00
C ALA A 57 2.19 21.53 -39.45
N PHE A 58 0.93 21.15 -39.68
CA PHE A 58 0.56 19.83 -40.21
C PHE A 58 1.17 19.53 -41.58
N SER A 59 1.56 20.56 -42.33
CA SER A 59 2.25 20.45 -43.61
C SER A 59 3.70 19.96 -43.52
N GLU A 60 4.28 19.89 -42.32
CA GLU A 60 5.67 19.45 -42.08
C GLU A 60 5.72 18.19 -41.20
N PRO A 61 5.44 16.99 -41.76
CA PRO A 61 5.30 15.77 -40.96
C PRO A 61 6.52 15.42 -40.11
N MET A 62 7.73 15.70 -40.59
CA MET A 62 8.98 15.43 -39.87
C MET A 62 9.10 16.23 -38.57
N ASN A 63 8.53 17.44 -38.51
CA ASN A 63 8.52 18.28 -37.31
C ASN A 63 7.24 18.02 -36.50
N PHE A 64 6.11 17.88 -37.19
CA PHE A 64 4.81 17.70 -36.57
C PHE A 64 4.71 16.42 -35.74
N ILE A 65 5.19 15.28 -36.24
CA ILE A 65 5.05 14.01 -35.52
C ILE A 65 5.80 14.01 -34.18
N PRO A 66 7.12 14.33 -34.10
CA PRO A 66 7.80 14.46 -32.81
C PRO A 66 7.19 15.55 -31.92
N GLY A 67 6.78 16.68 -32.51
CA GLY A 67 6.14 17.77 -31.79
C GLY A 67 4.82 17.36 -31.13
N LEU A 68 4.01 16.55 -31.82
CA LEU A 68 2.77 15.99 -31.32
C LEU A 68 3.00 14.93 -30.24
N LEU A 69 4.00 14.06 -30.40
CA LEU A 69 4.36 13.07 -29.37
C LEU A 69 4.77 13.77 -28.06
N LEU A 70 5.63 14.79 -28.15
CA LEU A 70 6.00 15.59 -27.00
C LEU A 70 4.78 16.29 -26.38
N TYR A 71 3.92 16.89 -27.21
CA TYR A 71 2.69 17.53 -26.74
C TYR A 71 1.79 16.56 -25.95
N ILE A 72 1.55 15.35 -26.46
CA ILE A 72 0.74 14.34 -25.79
C ILE A 72 1.37 13.94 -24.45
N ALA A 73 2.69 13.71 -24.43
CA ALA A 73 3.40 13.38 -23.19
C ALA A 73 3.28 14.51 -22.14
N GLU A 74 3.42 15.77 -22.56
CA GLU A 74 3.26 16.92 -21.67
C GLU A 74 1.82 17.08 -21.18
N MET A 75 0.81 16.89 -22.03
CA MET A 75 -0.59 16.93 -21.62
C MET A 75 -0.93 15.80 -20.63
N TYR A 76 -0.33 14.62 -20.80
CA TYR A 76 -0.43 13.54 -19.83
C TYR A 76 0.20 13.94 -18.48
N CYS A 77 1.39 14.55 -18.47
CA CYS A 77 2.00 15.07 -17.25
C CYS A 77 1.12 16.12 -16.56
N LEU A 78 0.50 17.03 -17.31
CA LEU A 78 -0.44 18.03 -16.75
C LEU A 78 -1.70 17.39 -16.19
N LEU A 79 -2.23 16.34 -16.82
CA LEU A 79 -3.35 15.57 -16.30
C LEU A 79 -2.97 14.89 -14.98
N MET A 80 -1.80 14.23 -14.91
CA MET A 80 -1.32 13.61 -13.68
C MET A 80 -1.06 14.63 -12.56
N LEU A 81 -0.58 15.83 -12.90
CA LEU A 81 -0.44 16.95 -11.96
C LEU A 81 -1.80 17.39 -11.41
N ALA A 82 -2.81 17.52 -12.27
CA ALA A 82 -4.17 17.89 -11.87
C ALA A 82 -4.80 16.84 -10.94
N ILE A 83 -4.65 15.55 -11.28
CA ILE A 83 -5.10 14.44 -10.42
C ILE A 83 -4.36 14.48 -9.07
N SER A 84 -3.05 14.73 -9.07
CA SER A 84 -2.26 14.84 -7.84
C SER A 84 -2.72 15.98 -6.94
N PHE A 85 -3.02 17.17 -7.49
CA PHE A 85 -3.57 18.29 -6.72
C PHE A 85 -4.93 17.97 -6.14
N PHE A 86 -5.80 17.31 -6.91
CA PHE A 86 -7.10 16.88 -6.43
C PHE A 86 -6.98 15.89 -5.26
N MET A 87 -6.12 14.88 -5.38
CA MET A 87 -5.89 13.89 -4.33
C MET A 87 -5.24 14.51 -3.08
N LEU A 88 -4.30 15.44 -3.25
CA LEU A 88 -3.51 16.03 -2.16
C LEU A 88 -4.06 17.36 -1.63
N ALA A 89 -5.26 17.77 -2.08
CA ALA A 89 -5.90 19.01 -1.64
C ALA A 89 -6.10 19.05 -0.12
N ASP A 90 -6.58 17.95 0.45
CA ASP A 90 -6.88 17.83 1.88
C ASP A 90 -6.61 16.41 2.43
N PRO A 91 -5.32 16.01 2.58
CA PRO A 91 -4.97 14.69 3.08
C PRO A 91 -5.50 14.48 4.50
N LEU A 92 -6.13 13.34 4.75
CA LEU A 92 -6.69 13.03 6.06
C LEU A 92 -5.59 12.70 7.09
N LYS A 93 -5.81 13.15 8.32
CA LYS A 93 -5.07 12.72 9.50
C LYS A 93 -6.05 12.02 10.44
N ARG A 94 -6.11 10.69 10.36
CA ARG A 94 -6.96 9.88 11.25
C ARG A 94 -6.26 9.63 12.58
N VAL A 95 -7.04 9.61 13.65
CA VAL A 95 -6.60 9.23 14.99
C VAL A 95 -7.43 8.03 15.41
N ALA A 96 -6.78 6.98 15.91
CA ALA A 96 -7.46 5.78 16.35
C ALA A 96 -8.47 6.10 17.46
N PRO A 97 -9.72 5.61 17.36
CA PRO A 97 -10.70 5.77 18.41
C PRO A 97 -10.23 5.13 19.72
N LYS A 98 -10.56 5.78 20.85
CA LYS A 98 -10.25 5.23 22.18
C LYS A 98 -11.14 4.01 22.45
N VAL A 99 -10.51 2.88 22.74
CA VAL A 99 -11.21 1.66 23.19
C VAL A 99 -11.73 1.87 24.62
N ARG A 100 -13.04 1.70 24.84
CA ARG A 100 -13.68 1.86 26.16
C ARG A 100 -13.59 0.59 27.02
N SER A 101 -13.73 -0.59 26.42
CA SER A 101 -13.64 -1.89 27.09
C SER A 101 -12.94 -2.94 26.23
N LEU A 102 -12.18 -3.83 26.88
CA LEU A 102 -11.52 -5.00 26.25
C LEU A 102 -12.53 -6.08 25.84
N GLU A 103 -13.66 -6.16 26.50
CA GLU A 103 -14.72 -7.14 26.23
C GLU A 103 -15.38 -6.91 24.88
N GLU A 104 -15.46 -5.66 24.45
CA GLU A 104 -16.04 -5.28 23.17
C GLU A 104 -15.09 -5.52 21.99
N LEU A 105 -13.80 -5.83 22.23
CA LEU A 105 -12.83 -6.02 21.14
C LEU A 105 -13.21 -7.24 20.26
N PRO A 106 -13.13 -7.12 18.92
CA PRO A 106 -13.42 -8.23 18.01
C PRO A 106 -12.38 -9.34 18.12
N THR A 107 -12.69 -10.54 17.64
CA THR A 107 -11.68 -11.58 17.43
C THR A 107 -10.82 -11.25 16.21
N VAL A 108 -9.54 -11.62 16.25
CA VAL A 108 -8.56 -11.30 15.21
C VAL A 108 -7.75 -12.55 14.85
N ASP A 109 -7.75 -12.89 13.56
CA ASP A 109 -6.79 -13.81 12.96
C ASP A 109 -5.64 -13.02 12.33
N VAL A 110 -4.40 -13.35 12.68
CA VAL A 110 -3.19 -12.79 12.08
C VAL A 110 -2.59 -13.83 11.14
N PHE A 111 -2.57 -13.53 9.85
CA PHE A 111 -2.02 -14.36 8.81
C PHE A 111 -0.63 -13.88 8.41
N ILE A 112 0.34 -14.80 8.49
CA ILE A 112 1.70 -14.60 8.02
C ILE A 112 1.96 -15.63 6.91
N PRO A 113 1.73 -15.28 5.62
CA PRO A 113 2.07 -16.16 4.52
C PRO A 113 3.58 -16.26 4.34
N THR A 114 4.05 -17.46 4.01
CA THR A 114 5.47 -17.75 3.73
C THR A 114 5.60 -18.73 2.58
N TYR A 115 6.67 -18.60 1.80
CA TYR A 115 6.99 -19.49 0.67
C TYR A 115 8.39 -20.12 0.80
N ASN A 116 9.43 -19.31 0.99
CA ASN A 116 10.83 -19.74 1.04
C ASN A 116 11.65 -19.04 2.12
N GLU A 117 11.04 -18.21 2.95
CA GLU A 117 11.72 -17.40 3.96
C GLU A 117 12.33 -18.27 5.05
N ASP A 118 13.45 -17.79 5.60
CA ASP A 118 14.21 -18.51 6.61
C ASP A 118 13.43 -18.64 7.94
N PRO A 119 13.53 -19.80 8.62
CA PRO A 119 12.86 -20.02 9.90
C PRO A 119 13.20 -18.99 10.99
N GLU A 120 14.41 -18.42 10.96
CA GLU A 120 14.84 -17.40 11.92
C GLU A 120 14.12 -16.06 11.69
N LEU A 121 13.97 -15.65 10.42
CA LEU A 121 13.18 -14.48 10.05
C LEU A 121 11.72 -14.66 10.47
N LEU A 122 11.15 -15.84 10.17
CA LEU A 122 9.79 -16.18 10.56
C LEU A 122 9.62 -16.19 12.09
N ALA A 123 10.59 -16.70 12.84
CA ALA A 123 10.56 -16.67 14.30
C ALA A 123 10.51 -15.24 14.84
N ALA A 124 11.27 -14.31 14.25
CA ALA A 124 11.23 -12.90 14.65
C ALA A 124 9.84 -12.27 14.39
N THR A 125 9.29 -12.47 13.19
CA THR A 125 7.95 -11.95 12.82
C THR A 125 6.84 -12.56 13.68
N LEU A 126 6.88 -13.87 13.93
CA LEU A 126 5.92 -14.56 14.80
C LEU A 126 6.04 -14.08 16.26
N ALA A 127 7.25 -13.82 16.75
CA ALA A 127 7.47 -13.30 18.10
C ALA A 127 6.92 -11.87 18.24
N ALA A 128 7.11 -11.03 17.22
CA ALA A 128 6.56 -9.69 17.15
C ALA A 128 5.02 -9.72 17.12
N ALA A 129 4.42 -10.56 16.26
CA ALA A 129 2.97 -10.74 16.19
C ALA A 129 2.39 -11.23 17.54
N LYS A 130 3.08 -12.17 18.21
CA LYS A 130 2.69 -12.64 19.55
C LYS A 130 2.84 -11.55 20.62
N SER A 131 3.68 -10.55 20.42
CA SER A 131 3.94 -9.50 21.40
C SER A 131 2.97 -8.31 21.31
N MET A 132 2.07 -8.33 20.32
CA MET A 132 1.01 -7.34 20.16
C MET A 132 0.11 -7.27 21.40
N ILE A 133 -0.30 -6.05 21.76
CA ILE A 133 -1.13 -5.76 22.92
C ILE A 133 -2.59 -6.06 22.56
N TYR A 134 -3.05 -7.27 22.88
CA TYR A 134 -4.42 -7.72 22.64
C TYR A 134 -4.83 -8.86 23.60
N PRO A 135 -6.12 -9.02 23.93
CA PRO A 135 -6.61 -10.19 24.69
C PRO A 135 -6.23 -11.50 24.00
N ARG A 136 -5.61 -12.42 24.74
CA ARG A 136 -5.05 -13.68 24.21
C ARG A 136 -6.12 -14.65 23.72
N ASP A 137 -7.29 -14.62 24.33
CA ASP A 137 -8.49 -15.37 23.98
C ASP A 137 -9.12 -14.90 22.65
N LYS A 138 -8.75 -13.71 22.17
CA LYS A 138 -9.29 -13.09 20.95
C LYS A 138 -8.27 -12.96 19.82
N LEU A 139 -7.04 -13.45 20.02
CA LEU A 139 -5.95 -13.34 19.06
C LEU A 139 -5.46 -14.72 18.66
N SER A 140 -5.63 -15.04 17.38
CA SER A 140 -5.12 -16.25 16.76
C SER A 140 -4.05 -15.91 15.73
N ILE A 141 -2.87 -16.52 15.81
CA ILE A 141 -1.77 -16.27 14.88
C ILE A 141 -1.54 -17.51 14.04
N TRP A 142 -1.47 -17.34 12.72
CA TRP A 142 -1.34 -18.39 11.74
C TRP A 142 -0.13 -18.15 10.84
N LEU A 143 0.79 -19.12 10.81
CA LEU A 143 1.80 -19.23 9.77
C LEU A 143 1.22 -20.07 8.62
N LEU A 144 1.07 -19.45 7.45
CA LEU A 144 0.51 -20.07 6.26
C LEU A 144 1.64 -20.42 5.28
N ASP A 145 2.05 -21.69 5.22
CA ASP A 145 3.26 -22.14 4.51
C ASP A 145 2.97 -22.77 3.15
N ASP A 146 3.30 -22.02 2.11
CA ASP A 146 3.26 -22.44 0.71
C ASP A 146 4.55 -23.13 0.24
N GLY A 147 5.60 -23.10 1.06
CA GLY A 147 6.86 -23.83 0.86
C GLY A 147 6.75 -25.31 1.20
N GLY A 148 5.94 -25.63 2.20
CA GLY A 148 5.75 -26.97 2.74
C GLY A 148 4.45 -27.65 2.34
N THR A 149 3.80 -27.31 1.22
CA THR A 149 2.51 -27.91 0.79
C THR A 149 2.59 -29.41 0.49
N GLU A 150 1.45 -30.09 0.52
CA GLU A 150 1.38 -31.53 0.18
C GLU A 150 1.87 -31.82 -1.25
N ALA A 151 1.51 -30.96 -2.21
CA ALA A 151 1.98 -31.06 -3.59
C ALA A 151 3.51 -30.93 -3.73
N LYS A 152 4.16 -30.08 -2.92
CA LYS A 152 5.62 -29.96 -2.91
C LYS A 152 6.30 -31.13 -2.21
N ARG A 153 5.71 -31.63 -1.12
CA ARG A 153 6.23 -32.82 -0.41
C ARG A 153 6.11 -34.10 -1.23
N THR A 154 5.14 -34.18 -2.14
CA THR A 154 4.93 -35.32 -3.05
C THR A 154 5.47 -35.06 -4.47
N HIS A 155 6.35 -34.07 -4.63
CA HIS A 155 6.94 -33.72 -5.92
C HIS A 155 7.77 -34.88 -6.51
N LYS A 156 7.79 -34.99 -7.85
CA LYS A 156 8.48 -36.09 -8.55
C LYS A 156 10.00 -36.07 -8.36
N ASP A 157 10.56 -34.88 -8.20
CA ASP A 157 11.98 -34.69 -7.85
C ASP A 157 12.18 -34.95 -6.34
N PRO A 158 12.92 -36.00 -5.97
CA PRO A 158 13.13 -36.37 -4.56
C PRO A 158 13.87 -35.29 -3.76
N VAL A 159 14.70 -34.46 -4.41
CA VAL A 159 15.41 -33.36 -3.72
C VAL A 159 14.42 -32.29 -3.28
N GLN A 160 13.51 -31.90 -4.17
CA GLN A 160 12.46 -30.92 -3.87
C GLN A 160 11.47 -31.45 -2.83
N ALA A 161 11.05 -32.71 -2.96
CA ALA A 161 10.18 -33.38 -2.01
C ALA A 161 10.78 -33.44 -0.59
N LEU A 162 12.07 -33.79 -0.49
CA LEU A 162 12.79 -33.82 0.78
C LEU A 162 12.95 -32.42 1.38
N ALA A 163 13.29 -31.41 0.57
CA ALA A 163 13.40 -30.03 1.03
C ALA A 163 12.07 -29.49 1.58
N ALA A 164 10.97 -29.70 0.86
CA ALA A 164 9.63 -29.30 1.30
C ALA A 164 9.19 -30.04 2.57
N THR A 165 9.51 -31.32 2.69
CA THR A 165 9.20 -32.12 3.89
C THR A 165 10.00 -31.63 5.10
N ARG A 166 11.29 -31.35 4.94
CA ARG A 166 12.12 -30.78 6.01
C ARG A 166 11.61 -29.42 6.46
N ARG A 167 11.26 -28.53 5.52
CA ARG A 167 10.65 -27.23 5.83
C ARG A 167 9.35 -27.39 6.61
N HIS A 168 8.45 -28.26 6.15
CA HIS A 168 7.17 -28.51 6.81
C HIS A 168 7.36 -28.93 8.27
N GLU A 169 8.20 -29.93 8.53
CA GLU A 169 8.46 -30.41 9.90
C GLU A 169 9.14 -29.35 10.76
N GLN A 170 10.11 -28.63 10.20
CA GLN A 170 10.82 -27.57 10.92
C GLN A 170 9.90 -26.41 11.32
N LEU A 171 9.09 -25.90 10.39
CA LEU A 171 8.18 -24.80 10.66
C LEU A 171 7.02 -25.23 11.56
N LYS A 172 6.50 -26.46 11.40
CA LYS A 172 5.50 -27.01 12.30
C LYS A 172 6.03 -27.15 13.73
N ALA A 173 7.28 -27.58 13.90
CA ALA A 173 7.93 -27.65 15.20
C ALA A 173 8.16 -26.25 15.80
N LEU A 174 8.60 -25.28 14.99
CA LEU A 174 8.75 -23.87 15.39
C LEU A 174 7.42 -23.30 15.87
N CYS A 175 6.35 -23.43 15.08
CA CYS A 175 5.02 -22.94 15.44
C CYS A 175 4.51 -23.57 16.72
N LYS A 176 4.70 -24.89 16.91
CA LYS A 176 4.35 -25.59 18.15
C LYS A 176 5.12 -25.03 19.36
N ALA A 177 6.42 -24.79 19.22
CA ALA A 177 7.24 -24.22 20.29
C ALA A 177 6.82 -22.78 20.65
N MET A 178 6.37 -22.00 19.66
CA MET A 178 5.92 -20.63 19.86
C MET A 178 4.45 -20.52 20.29
N GLY A 179 3.67 -21.60 20.19
CA GLY A 179 2.23 -21.60 20.48
C GLY A 179 1.43 -20.81 19.45
N VAL A 180 1.79 -20.94 18.17
CA VAL A 180 1.08 -20.36 17.01
C VAL A 180 0.57 -21.48 16.10
N ASN A 181 -0.45 -21.19 15.31
CA ASN A 181 -1.02 -22.17 14.40
C ASN A 181 -0.16 -22.28 13.14
N TYR A 182 0.07 -23.51 12.67
CA TYR A 182 0.76 -23.79 11.42
C TYR A 182 -0.24 -24.40 10.44
N HIS A 183 -0.23 -23.92 9.20
CA HIS A 183 -1.03 -24.49 8.13
C HIS A 183 -0.25 -24.56 6.83
N ALA A 184 -0.36 -25.69 6.13
CA ALA A 184 0.13 -25.86 4.77
C ALA A 184 -0.94 -26.57 3.95
N ARG A 185 -1.33 -25.93 2.84
CA ARG A 185 -2.41 -26.39 1.98
C ARG A 185 -2.01 -27.58 1.10
N LYS A 186 -3.00 -28.19 0.44
CA LYS A 186 -2.80 -29.36 -0.42
C LYS A 186 -2.06 -29.02 -1.71
N LYS A 187 -2.45 -27.93 -2.39
CA LYS A 187 -1.91 -27.49 -3.70
C LYS A 187 -1.61 -26.00 -3.70
N ASN A 188 -0.63 -25.59 -4.50
CA ASN A 188 -0.26 -24.19 -4.69
C ASN A 188 -1.04 -23.56 -5.85
N ASP A 189 -2.31 -23.23 -5.61
CA ASP A 189 -3.14 -22.51 -6.58
C ASP A 189 -3.19 -21.01 -6.22
N HIS A 190 -3.09 -20.08 -7.18
CA HIS A 190 -3.18 -18.63 -6.93
C HIS A 190 -2.20 -18.05 -5.88
N ALA A 191 -0.99 -18.61 -5.76
CA ALA A 191 0.11 -18.08 -4.94
C ALA A 191 -0.33 -17.59 -3.54
N LYS A 192 0.07 -16.38 -3.12
CA LYS A 192 -0.23 -15.78 -1.81
C LYS A 192 -1.74 -15.64 -1.57
N ALA A 193 -2.50 -15.19 -2.56
CA ALA A 193 -3.96 -15.05 -2.44
C ALA A 193 -4.64 -16.38 -2.11
N GLY A 194 -4.26 -17.44 -2.81
CA GLY A 194 -4.79 -18.78 -2.56
C GLY A 194 -4.38 -19.33 -1.19
N ASN A 195 -3.20 -18.97 -0.69
CA ASN A 195 -2.73 -19.34 0.64
C ASN A 195 -3.56 -18.63 1.73
N LEU A 196 -3.78 -17.32 1.59
CA LEU A 196 -4.65 -16.54 2.47
C LEU A 196 -6.10 -17.04 2.46
N ASN A 197 -6.63 -17.39 1.29
CA ASN A 197 -7.97 -17.99 1.15
C ASN A 197 -8.09 -19.35 1.86
N ASP A 198 -7.05 -20.17 1.84
CA ASP A 198 -7.07 -21.42 2.61
C ASP A 198 -7.02 -21.14 4.12
N GLY A 199 -6.26 -20.12 4.53
CA GLY A 199 -6.29 -19.57 5.88
C GLY A 199 -7.70 -19.10 6.31
N LEU A 200 -8.44 -18.43 5.42
CA LEU A 200 -9.82 -18.00 5.69
C LEU A 200 -10.74 -19.18 5.98
N ARG A 201 -10.56 -20.33 5.31
CA ARG A 201 -11.42 -21.52 5.49
C ARG A 201 -11.24 -22.22 6.82
N ILE A 202 -10.06 -22.12 7.43
CA ILE A 202 -9.71 -22.85 8.66
C ILE A 202 -9.82 -22.00 9.94
N SER A 203 -10.13 -20.71 9.78
CA SER A 203 -10.17 -19.74 10.86
C SER A 203 -11.49 -18.95 10.85
N THR A 204 -11.87 -18.35 11.97
CA THR A 204 -13.25 -17.89 12.19
C THR A 204 -13.36 -16.49 12.80
N SER A 205 -12.25 -15.76 12.98
CA SER A 205 -12.26 -14.47 13.67
C SER A 205 -12.91 -13.34 12.86
N ASP A 206 -13.49 -12.34 13.51
CA ASP A 206 -14.20 -11.24 12.83
C ASP A 206 -13.31 -10.40 11.90
N LEU A 207 -12.05 -10.22 12.28
CA LEU A 207 -11.04 -9.47 11.53
C LEU A 207 -9.88 -10.37 11.12
N VAL A 208 -9.29 -10.03 9.97
CA VAL A 208 -8.12 -10.71 9.40
C VAL A 208 -7.01 -9.69 9.23
N VAL A 209 -5.85 -9.95 9.81
CA VAL A 209 -4.64 -9.14 9.65
C VAL A 209 -3.68 -9.89 8.76
N VAL A 210 -3.04 -9.19 7.83
CA VAL A 210 -2.03 -9.78 6.95
C VAL A 210 -0.70 -9.10 7.17
N PHE A 211 0.33 -9.89 7.48
CA PHE A 211 1.73 -9.46 7.50
C PHE A 211 2.56 -10.39 6.65
N ASP A 212 3.36 -9.84 5.74
CA ASP A 212 4.39 -10.61 5.07
C ASP A 212 5.43 -11.17 6.06
N ALA A 213 6.11 -12.24 5.65
CA ALA A 213 7.07 -12.96 6.49
C ALA A 213 8.19 -12.08 7.05
N ASP A 214 8.53 -10.98 6.38
CA ASP A 214 9.54 -9.98 6.76
C ASP A 214 8.95 -8.72 7.44
N HIS A 215 7.63 -8.62 7.55
CA HIS A 215 6.95 -7.49 8.20
C HIS A 215 6.61 -7.80 9.65
N ALA A 216 7.58 -7.62 10.54
CA ALA A 216 7.40 -7.76 11.98
C ALA A 216 6.58 -6.58 12.55
N PRO A 217 5.38 -6.80 13.14
CA PRO A 217 4.55 -5.71 13.63
C PRO A 217 5.04 -5.11 14.95
N VAL A 218 4.76 -3.83 15.16
CA VAL A 218 4.93 -3.17 16.46
C VAL A 218 3.83 -3.61 17.44
N ARG A 219 4.11 -3.52 18.75
CA ARG A 219 3.23 -4.04 19.79
C ARG A 219 1.86 -3.35 19.82
N GLU A 220 1.83 -2.08 19.42
CA GLU A 220 0.65 -1.23 19.43
C GLU A 220 -0.24 -1.42 18.20
N PHE A 221 0.17 -2.21 17.20
CA PHE A 221 -0.53 -2.32 15.91
C PHE A 221 -2.05 -2.53 16.05
N LEU A 222 -2.48 -3.55 16.79
CA LEU A 222 -3.91 -3.85 16.97
C LEU A 222 -4.64 -2.76 17.75
N LYS A 223 -3.99 -2.18 18.76
CA LYS A 223 -4.56 -1.09 19.58
C LYS A 223 -4.89 0.13 18.72
N GLU A 224 -4.06 0.45 17.74
CA GLU A 224 -4.20 1.62 16.87
C GLU A 224 -5.01 1.34 15.59
N THR A 225 -5.46 0.11 15.34
CA THR A 225 -6.14 -0.27 14.09
C THR A 225 -7.54 -0.85 14.28
N VAL A 226 -7.76 -1.74 15.25
CA VAL A 226 -9.04 -2.47 15.33
C VAL A 226 -10.21 -1.58 15.74
N SER A 227 -9.94 -0.47 16.42
CA SER A 227 -10.97 0.43 16.95
C SER A 227 -11.78 1.12 15.85
N PHE A 228 -11.20 1.34 14.67
CA PHE A 228 -11.92 1.89 13.51
C PHE A 228 -13.08 1.00 13.05
N PHE A 229 -12.95 -0.33 13.13
CA PHE A 229 -13.99 -1.27 12.70
C PHE A 229 -15.23 -1.28 13.59
N LYS A 230 -15.15 -0.68 14.78
CA LYS A 230 -16.29 -0.51 15.69
C LYS A 230 -17.09 0.74 15.39
N GLU A 231 -16.43 1.82 14.96
CA GLU A 231 -17.11 3.07 14.67
C GLU A 231 -17.94 2.97 13.40
N ASP A 232 -17.45 2.24 12.41
CA ASP A 232 -18.13 2.06 11.14
C ASP A 232 -18.25 0.58 10.78
N ALA A 233 -19.50 0.09 10.77
CA ALA A 233 -19.83 -1.27 10.37
C ALA A 233 -19.55 -1.54 8.88
N LYS A 234 -19.50 -0.50 8.04
CA LYS A 234 -19.18 -0.61 6.61
C LYS A 234 -17.68 -0.61 6.32
N LEU A 235 -16.85 -0.18 7.28
CA LEU A 235 -15.40 -0.19 7.10
C LEU A 235 -14.91 -1.62 6.91
N PHE A 236 -14.22 -1.86 5.79
CA PHE A 236 -13.67 -3.17 5.46
C PHE A 236 -12.15 -3.24 5.53
N LEU A 237 -11.44 -2.11 5.51
CA LEU A 237 -9.98 -2.05 5.43
C LEU A 237 -9.43 -0.93 6.34
N VAL A 238 -8.40 -1.27 7.09
CA VAL A 238 -7.46 -0.31 7.69
C VAL A 238 -6.06 -0.67 7.18
N GLN A 239 -5.53 0.15 6.29
CA GLN A 239 -4.18 0.01 5.74
C GLN A 239 -3.21 0.86 6.54
N THR A 240 -2.07 0.28 6.93
CA THR A 240 -0.98 1.02 7.59
C THR A 240 0.23 1.17 6.64
N PRO A 241 1.10 2.16 6.86
CA PRO A 241 2.32 2.35 6.07
C PRO A 241 3.24 1.13 6.05
N HIS A 242 3.93 0.90 4.93
CA HIS A 242 5.09 0.00 4.92
C HIS A 242 6.36 0.80 5.23
N TYR A 243 7.09 0.34 6.24
CA TYR A 243 8.36 0.92 6.65
C TYR A 243 9.43 -0.16 6.66
N PHE A 244 10.56 0.11 6.01
CA PHE A 244 11.65 -0.84 5.84
C PHE A 244 12.87 -0.39 6.65
N LEU A 245 13.56 -1.35 7.27
CA LEU A 245 14.76 -1.07 8.07
C LEU A 245 16.03 -0.99 7.22
N ASN A 246 16.03 -1.66 6.07
CA ASN A 246 17.16 -1.74 5.16
C ASN A 246 16.90 -0.88 3.90
N PRO A 247 17.96 -0.28 3.34
CA PRO A 247 17.84 0.47 2.09
C PRO A 247 17.51 -0.43 0.92
N ASP A 248 16.82 0.14 -0.07
CA ASP A 248 16.70 -0.46 -1.39
C ASP A 248 18.05 -0.43 -2.15
N PRO A 249 18.19 -1.17 -3.26
CA PRO A 249 19.45 -1.20 -4.02
C PRO A 249 19.93 0.17 -4.52
N LEU A 250 19.03 1.08 -4.93
CA LEU A 250 19.41 2.41 -5.39
C LEU A 250 19.94 3.23 -4.22
N GLU A 251 19.22 3.23 -3.10
CA GLU A 251 19.63 3.95 -1.89
C GLU A 251 20.97 3.47 -1.35
N LYS A 252 21.19 2.16 -1.37
CA LYS A 252 22.44 1.54 -0.94
C LYS A 252 23.59 1.93 -1.87
N ASN A 253 23.38 1.83 -3.18
CA ASN A 253 24.43 2.07 -4.18
C ASN A 253 24.79 3.56 -4.28
N LEU A 254 23.80 4.44 -4.16
CA LEU A 254 23.97 5.90 -4.16
C LEU A 254 24.27 6.48 -2.77
N ARG A 255 24.19 5.65 -1.71
CA ARG A 255 24.44 6.02 -0.31
C ARG A 255 23.50 7.12 0.22
N THR A 256 22.24 7.11 -0.20
CA THR A 256 21.25 8.15 0.12
C THR A 256 20.32 7.81 1.30
N PHE A 257 20.29 6.55 1.75
CA PHE A 257 19.33 6.07 2.76
C PHE A 257 19.24 6.90 4.06
N ARG A 258 20.36 7.51 4.49
CA ARG A 258 20.40 8.30 5.74
C ARG A 258 20.11 9.78 5.53
N SER A 259 20.11 10.25 4.28
CA SER A 259 20.01 11.68 3.95
C SER A 259 18.79 12.02 3.09
N MET A 260 18.11 11.02 2.53
CA MET A 260 16.95 11.16 1.68
C MET A 260 15.85 10.21 2.16
N PRO A 261 14.57 10.65 2.18
CA PRO A 261 13.46 9.74 2.41
C PRO A 261 13.40 8.67 1.33
N SER A 262 12.93 7.49 1.69
CA SER A 262 12.80 6.36 0.78
C SER A 262 11.62 6.52 -0.16
N GLU A 263 11.64 5.84 -1.32
CA GLU A 263 10.60 5.98 -2.34
C GLU A 263 9.19 5.69 -1.79
N ASN A 264 9.06 4.65 -0.97
CA ASN A 264 7.80 4.25 -0.33
C ASN A 264 7.24 5.34 0.61
N GLU A 265 8.09 6.21 1.17
CA GLU A 265 7.64 7.27 2.07
C GLU A 265 6.74 8.28 1.36
N MET A 266 7.00 8.59 0.08
CA MET A 266 6.14 9.46 -0.73
C MET A 266 4.71 8.89 -0.81
N PHE A 267 4.58 7.59 -1.04
CA PHE A 267 3.29 6.93 -1.15
C PHE A 267 2.57 6.86 0.19
N TYR A 268 3.19 6.26 1.21
CA TYR A 268 2.51 5.96 2.47
C TYR A 268 2.30 7.18 3.39
N SER A 269 3.19 8.17 3.35
CA SER A 269 3.09 9.35 4.21
C SER A 269 2.22 10.47 3.63
N VAL A 270 2.17 10.58 2.30
CA VAL A 270 1.51 11.71 1.61
C VAL A 270 0.37 11.23 0.71
N LEU A 271 0.64 10.41 -0.30
CA LEU A 271 -0.38 10.03 -1.30
C LEU A 271 -1.52 9.23 -0.69
N GLN A 272 -1.22 8.24 0.15
CA GLN A 272 -2.24 7.37 0.72
C GLN A 272 -3.20 8.12 1.65
N ARG A 273 -2.73 9.14 2.36
CA ARG A 273 -3.60 10.05 3.16
C ARG A 273 -4.50 10.91 2.29
N GLY A 274 -4.02 11.29 1.10
CA GLY A 274 -4.82 11.95 0.07
C GLY A 274 -5.90 11.03 -0.48
N LEU A 275 -5.54 9.79 -0.83
CA LEU A 275 -6.48 8.78 -1.30
C LEU A 275 -7.56 8.44 -0.24
N ASP A 276 -7.18 8.36 1.03
CA ASP A 276 -8.10 8.11 2.15
C ASP A 276 -9.22 9.16 2.24
N LYS A 277 -8.94 10.42 1.88
CA LYS A 277 -9.97 11.49 1.81
C LYS A 277 -11.12 11.12 0.87
N TRP A 278 -10.81 10.40 -0.20
CA TRP A 278 -11.72 10.02 -1.26
C TRP A 278 -12.25 8.59 -1.10
N ASN A 279 -12.06 7.97 0.07
CA ASN A 279 -12.32 6.54 0.31
C ASN A 279 -11.63 5.63 -0.72
N ALA A 280 -10.46 6.03 -1.22
CA ALA A 280 -9.71 5.32 -2.25
C ALA A 280 -8.46 4.62 -1.70
N SER A 281 -8.35 4.48 -0.37
CA SER A 281 -7.31 3.63 0.23
C SER A 281 -7.54 2.19 -0.17
N PHE A 282 -6.49 1.52 -0.63
CA PHE A 282 -6.54 0.14 -1.09
C PHE A 282 -5.57 -0.73 -0.28
N PHE A 283 -5.79 -2.04 -0.34
CA PHE A 283 -4.98 -3.04 0.35
C PHE A 283 -3.64 -3.20 -0.37
N CYS A 284 -2.54 -3.07 0.36
CA CYS A 284 -1.17 -3.16 -0.15
C CYS A 284 -0.51 -4.49 0.22
N GLY A 285 -1.29 -5.57 0.37
CA GLY A 285 -0.78 -6.94 0.54
C GLY A 285 -0.29 -7.28 1.95
N SER A 286 0.01 -6.28 2.78
CA SER A 286 0.59 -6.45 4.12
C SER A 286 0.34 -5.23 4.99
N ALA A 287 0.55 -5.38 6.30
CA ALA A 287 0.35 -4.36 7.32
C ALA A 287 -1.08 -3.76 7.26
N ALA A 288 -2.07 -4.63 7.09
CA ALA A 288 -3.46 -4.24 6.94
C ALA A 288 -4.38 -5.12 7.80
N VAL A 289 -5.49 -4.53 8.23
CA VAL A 289 -6.60 -5.21 8.89
C VAL A 289 -7.78 -5.19 7.93
N LEU A 290 -8.43 -6.34 7.73
CA LEU A 290 -9.56 -6.53 6.85
C LEU A 290 -10.75 -7.11 7.62
N ARG A 291 -11.97 -6.70 7.25
CA ARG A 291 -13.20 -7.30 7.79
C ARG A 291 -13.48 -8.63 7.08
N ARG A 292 -13.52 -9.73 7.82
CA ARG A 292 -13.78 -11.06 7.27
C ARG A 292 -15.06 -11.13 6.46
N LYS A 293 -16.17 -10.62 7.00
CA LYS A 293 -17.48 -10.62 6.31
C LYS A 293 -17.44 -9.92 4.94
N ALA A 294 -16.63 -8.88 4.81
CA ALA A 294 -16.48 -8.18 3.53
C ALA A 294 -15.66 -9.03 2.54
N LEU A 295 -14.57 -9.66 3.00
CA LEU A 295 -13.81 -10.62 2.20
C LEU A 295 -14.68 -11.79 1.73
N GLU A 296 -15.48 -12.38 2.60
CA GLU A 296 -16.37 -13.50 2.26
C GLU A 296 -17.44 -13.09 1.23
N ALA A 297 -17.95 -11.86 1.29
CA ALA A 297 -18.94 -11.35 0.35
C ALA A 297 -18.39 -11.23 -1.09
N VAL A 298 -17.09 -11.01 -1.25
CA VAL A 298 -16.42 -10.92 -2.56
C VAL A 298 -15.74 -12.24 -2.99
N GLY A 299 -15.92 -13.31 -2.22
CA GLY A 299 -15.34 -14.62 -2.52
C GLY A 299 -13.90 -14.83 -2.03
N GLY A 300 -13.42 -13.98 -1.12
CA GLY A 300 -12.08 -14.02 -0.54
C GLY A 300 -11.09 -13.07 -1.21
N PHE A 301 -9.80 -13.36 -1.10
CA PHE A 301 -8.75 -12.66 -1.83
C PHE A 301 -8.78 -13.06 -3.31
N SER A 302 -8.74 -12.08 -4.23
CA SER A 302 -8.75 -12.36 -5.67
C SER A 302 -7.44 -13.03 -6.12
N GLY A 303 -7.47 -13.78 -7.21
CA GLY A 303 -6.28 -14.47 -7.73
C GLY A 303 -6.16 -14.40 -9.25
N GLN A 304 -6.75 -13.38 -9.88
CA GLN A 304 -6.70 -13.21 -11.35
C GLN A 304 -5.41 -12.53 -11.79
N SER A 305 -4.98 -11.50 -11.06
CA SER A 305 -3.71 -10.80 -11.25
C SER A 305 -2.62 -11.33 -10.31
N ILE A 306 -1.36 -10.98 -10.61
CA ILE A 306 -0.22 -11.14 -9.70
C ILE A 306 -0.23 -10.13 -8.54
N THR A 307 -1.05 -9.07 -8.66
CA THR A 307 -1.28 -8.06 -7.61
C THR A 307 -2.63 -8.30 -6.96
N GLU A 308 -2.75 -9.42 -6.25
CA GLU A 308 -4.02 -9.87 -5.67
C GLU A 308 -4.62 -8.85 -4.71
N ASP A 309 -3.77 -8.07 -4.07
CA ASP A 309 -4.09 -7.16 -3.00
C ASP A 309 -4.89 -5.95 -3.48
N CYS A 310 -4.38 -5.25 -4.48
CA CYS A 310 -5.05 -4.12 -5.13
C CYS A 310 -6.34 -4.59 -5.83
N GLU A 311 -6.32 -5.77 -6.44
CA GLU A 311 -7.49 -6.36 -7.08
C GLU A 311 -8.60 -6.70 -6.06
N THR A 312 -8.22 -7.29 -4.92
CA THR A 312 -9.16 -7.58 -3.83
C THR A 312 -9.76 -6.27 -3.30
N ALA A 313 -8.95 -5.22 -3.16
CA ALA A 313 -9.44 -3.91 -2.74
C ALA A 313 -10.45 -3.31 -3.73
N LEU A 314 -10.23 -3.45 -5.03
CA LEU A 314 -11.18 -3.02 -6.06
C LEU A 314 -12.51 -3.77 -5.99
N SER A 315 -12.49 -5.05 -5.63
CA SER A 315 -13.71 -5.85 -5.48
C SER A 315 -14.48 -5.51 -4.19
N LEU A 316 -13.78 -5.03 -3.17
CA LEU A 316 -14.34 -4.66 -1.87
C LEU A 316 -14.93 -3.23 -1.84
N HIS A 317 -14.43 -2.32 -2.68
CA HIS A 317 -14.94 -0.96 -2.86
C HIS A 317 -16.22 -0.93 -3.71
#